data_AF-D4E202-F1
#
_entry.id   AF-D4E202-F1
#
_cell.length_a   1.000
_cell.length_b   1.000
_cell.length_c   1.000
_cell.angle_alpha   90.00
_cell.angle_beta   90.00
_cell.angle_gamma   90.00
#
_symmetry.space_group_name_H-M   'P 1'
#
loop_
_entity.id
_entity.type
_entity.pdbx_description
1 polymer ?
#
loop_
_entity_poly.entity_id
_entity_poly.type
_entity_poly.pdbx_seq_one_letter_code
_entity_poly.pdbx_strand_id
1 'polypeptide(L)'
;MLTVFLQGFALSAAMILPLGPQNVFVMNQGIRRQYHLMVASLCALSDIVLICAGIFGGSALLGRSPLLLTLVTWGGVAFLL
;
A
#
# COMPACT_ATOMS: atom_id res chain seq x y z
N MET A 1 -9.78 19.52 -24.27
CA MET A 1 -10.12 20.23 -23.03
C MET A 1 -10.96 19.35 -22.11
N LEU A 2 -12.21 19.01 -22.45
CA LEU A 2 -13.07 18.13 -21.63
C LEU A 2 -12.44 16.75 -21.35
N THR A 3 -11.82 16.12 -22.35
CA THR A 3 -11.21 14.79 -22.23
C THR A 3 -10.04 14.75 -21.24
N VAL A 4 -9.20 15.79 -21.25
CA VAL A 4 -8.06 15.93 -20.33
C VAL A 4 -8.55 16.16 -18.89
N PHE A 5 -9.62 16.95 -18.73
CA PHE A 5 -10.26 17.14 -17.43
C PHE A 5 -10.84 15.84 -16.88
N LEU A 6 -11.56 15.07 -17.70
CA LEU A 6 -12.10 13.75 -17.34
C LEU A 6 -10.99 12.75 -16.99
N GLN A 7 -9.89 12.73 -17.73
CA GLN A 7 -8.73 11.90 -17.40
C GLN A 7 -8.10 12.31 -16.06
N GLY A 8 -7.84 13.60 -15.83
CA GLY A 8 -7.30 14.07 -14.55
C GLY A 8 -8.23 13.77 -13.36
N PHE A 9 -9.54 13.91 -13.57
CA PHE A 9 -10.55 13.56 -12.58
C PHE A 9 -10.59 12.05 -12.30
N ALA A 10 -10.62 11.22 -13.34
CA ALA A 10 -10.63 9.76 -13.20
C ALA A 10 -9.35 9.25 -12.52
N LEU A 11 -8.20 9.84 -12.82
CA LEU A 11 -6.92 9.46 -12.23
C LEU A 11 -6.85 9.84 -10.74
N SER A 12 -7.34 11.03 -10.40
CA SER A 12 -7.43 11.48 -8.99
C SER A 12 -8.44 10.64 -8.21
N ALA A 13 -9.58 10.31 -8.80
CA ALA A 13 -10.56 9.40 -8.22
C ALA A 13 -9.96 7.99 -8.03
N ALA A 14 -9.23 7.46 -9.02
CA ALA A 14 -8.60 6.15 -8.91
C ALA A 14 -7.55 6.07 -7.78
N MET A 15 -6.87 7.18 -7.46
CA MET A 15 -5.89 7.22 -6.36
C MET A 15 -6.53 7.38 -4.97
N ILE A 16 -7.68 8.06 -4.87
CA ILE A 16 -8.27 8.45 -3.57
C ILE A 16 -9.46 7.55 -3.16
N LEU A 17 -10.28 7.14 -4.14
CA LEU A 17 -11.53 6.43 -3.90
C LEU A 17 -11.39 4.99 -3.39
N PRO A 18 -10.34 4.20 -3.74
CA PRO A 18 -10.17 2.87 -3.18
C PRO A 18 -9.71 2.98 -1.72
N LEU A 19 -10.65 3.25 -0.82
CA LEU A 19 -10.45 3.00 0.61
C LEU A 19 -10.47 1.49 0.81
N GLY A 20 -9.32 0.93 1.17
CA GLY A 20 -9.19 -0.49 1.45
C GLY A 20 -10.15 -0.96 2.56
N PRO A 21 -10.56 -2.24 2.55
CA PRO A 21 -11.51 -2.78 3.53
C PRO A 21 -11.05 -2.59 4.98
N GLN A 22 -9.73 -2.63 5.23
CA GLN A 22 -9.14 -2.35 6.55
C GLN A 22 -9.40 -0.91 7.02
N ASN A 23 -9.18 0.09 6.17
CA ASN A 23 -9.38 1.50 6.52
C ASN A 23 -10.86 1.84 6.74
N VAL A 24 -11.76 1.28 5.92
CA VAL A 24 -13.22 1.45 6.09
C VAL A 24 -13.69 0.77 7.39
N PHE A 25 -13.15 -0.40 7.73
CA PHE A 25 -13.48 -1.09 8.97
C PHE A 25 -13.04 -0.28 10.20
N VAL A 26 -11.80 0.22 10.22
CA VAL A 26 -11.30 1.10 11.30
C VAL A 26 -12.16 2.36 11.42
N MET A 27 -12.54 2.97 10.29
CA MET A 27 -13.38 4.18 10.27
C MET A 27 -14.80 3.92 10.78
N ASN A 28 -15.44 2.80 10.37
CA ASN A 28 -16.74 2.38 10.88
C ASN A 28 -16.72 2.13 12.39
N GLN A 29 -15.64 1.52 12.89
CA GLN A 29 -15.46 1.29 14.32
C GLN A 29 -15.20 2.60 15.08
N GLY A 30 -14.47 3.54 14.47
CA GLY A 30 -14.27 4.92 14.92
C GLY A 30 -15.57 5.69 15.09
N ILE A 31 -16.43 5.67 14.07
CA ILE A 31 -17.75 6.35 14.08
C ILE A 31 -18.65 5.76 15.18
N ARG A 32 -18.61 4.44 15.38
CA ARG A 32 -19.38 3.76 16.45
C ARG A 32 -18.84 3.99 17.86
N ARG A 33 -17.69 4.66 18.03
CA ARG A 33 -17.01 4.94 19.32
C ARG A 33 -16.81 3.72 20.24
N GLN A 34 -16.80 2.52 19.70
CA GLN A 34 -16.60 1.29 20.45
C GLN A 34 -15.26 0.67 20.04
N TYR A 35 -14.28 0.58 20.94
CA TYR A 35 -12.99 -0.10 20.70
C TYR A 35 -12.16 0.40 19.50
N HIS A 36 -12.40 1.63 19.02
CA HIS A 36 -11.73 2.16 17.84
C HIS A 36 -10.19 2.22 17.96
N LEU A 37 -9.66 2.54 19.15
CA LEU A 37 -8.21 2.53 19.41
C LEU A 37 -7.61 1.13 19.33
N MET A 38 -8.35 0.12 19.76
CA MET A 38 -7.89 -1.26 19.81
C MET A 38 -7.87 -1.91 18.42
N VAL A 39 -8.86 -1.57 17.58
CA VAL A 39 -8.87 -1.99 16.17
C VAL A 39 -7.79 -1.26 15.38
N ALA A 40 -7.62 0.05 15.59
CA ALA A 40 -6.57 0.82 14.94
C ALA A 40 -5.18 0.32 15.33
N SER A 41 -4.93 0.02 16.60
CA SER A 41 -3.63 -0.48 17.06
C SER A 41 -3.31 -1.87 16.50
N LEU A 42 -4.29 -2.78 16.43
CA LEU A 42 -4.12 -4.09 15.82
C LEU A 42 -3.77 -3.97 14.34
N CYS A 43 -4.48 -3.12 13.60
CA CYS A 43 -4.24 -2.90 12.18
C CYS A 43 -2.85 -2.30 11.94
N ALA A 44 -2.49 -1.27 12.70
CA ALA A 44 -1.17 -0.64 12.62
C ALA A 44 -0.03 -1.63 12.98
N LEU A 45 -0.22 -2.48 13.99
CA LEU A 45 0.74 -3.53 14.33
C LEU A 45 0.91 -4.53 13.19
N SER A 46 -0.19 -4.96 12.57
CA SER A 46 -0.13 -5.86 11.43
C SER A 46 0.62 -5.24 10.26
N ASP A 47 0.37 -3.97 9.94
CA ASP A 47 1.07 -3.26 8.87
C ASP A 47 2.56 -3.11 9.18
N ILE A 48 2.92 -2.76 10.42
CA ILE A 48 4.33 -2.68 10.84
C ILE A 48 5.01 -4.04 10.68
N VAL A 49 4.39 -5.13 11.15
CA VAL A 49 4.94 -6.47 11.06
C VAL A 49 5.14 -6.89 9.59
N LEU A 50 4.14 -6.65 8.73
CA LEU A 50 4.21 -6.99 7.32
C LEU A 50 5.27 -6.16 6.58
N ILE A 51 5.36 -4.85 6.86
CA ILE A 51 6.38 -3.97 6.29
C ILE A 51 7.78 -4.43 6.74
N CYS A 52 7.98 -4.68 8.03
CA CYS A 52 9.25 -5.17 8.55
C CYS A 52 9.61 -6.52 7.92
N ALA A 53 8.67 -7.47 7.86
CA ALA A 53 8.90 -8.77 7.24
C ALA A 53 9.23 -8.64 5.74
N GLY A 54 8.57 -7.71 5.04
CA GLY A 54 8.86 -7.40 3.64
C GLY A 54 10.25 -6.81 3.43
N ILE A 55 10.66 -5.84 4.27
CA ILE A 55 11.98 -5.19 4.15
C ILE A 55 13.10 -6.16 4.54
N PHE A 56 13.02 -6.78 5.72
CA PHE A 56 14.06 -7.68 6.21
C PHE A 56 14.09 -9.00 5.45
N GLY A 57 12.93 -9.56 5.10
CA GLY A 57 12.83 -10.75 4.28
C GLY A 57 13.26 -10.49 2.84
N GLY A 58 12.75 -9.43 2.22
CA GLY A 58 13.07 -9.05 0.84
C GLY A 58 14.56 -8.76 0.64
N SER A 59 15.17 -7.99 1.54
CA SER A 59 16.61 -7.72 1.49
C SER A 59 17.47 -8.99 1.64
N ALA A 60 17.10 -9.91 2.53
CA ALA A 60 17.78 -11.19 2.68
C ALA A 60 17.64 -12.10 1.44
N LEU A 61 16.47 -12.11 0.80
CA LEU A 61 16.22 -12.85 -0.44
C LEU A 61 16.98 -12.28 -1.64
N LEU A 62 17.02 -10.95 -1.77
CA LEU A 62 17.75 -10.24 -2.83
C LEU A 62 19.26 -10.47 -2.73
N GLY A 63 19.81 -10.50 -1.51
CA GLY A 63 21.23 -10.77 -1.30
C GLY A 63 21.68 -12.19 -1.65
N ARG A 64 20.75 -13.15 -1.74
CA ARG A 64 21.06 -14.56 -1.98
C ARG A 64 21.06 -14.95 -3.46
N SER A 65 20.49 -14.12 -4.34
CA SER A 65 20.41 -14.45 -5.77
C SER A 65 20.56 -13.23 -6.69
N PRO A 66 21.57 -13.21 -7.59
CA PRO A 66 21.81 -12.08 -8.48
C PRO A 66 20.70 -11.91 -9.55
N LEU A 67 19.96 -12.98 -9.87
CA LEU A 67 18.83 -12.96 -10.80
C LEU A 67 17.62 -12.19 -10.25
N LEU A 68 17.29 -12.32 -8.95
CA LEU A 68 16.20 -11.55 -8.34
C LEU A 68 16.54 -10.06 -8.28
N LEU A 69 17.81 -9.75 -7.98
CA LEU A 69 18.29 -8.36 -7.94
C LEU A 69 18.19 -7.71 -9.32
N THR A 70 18.56 -8.42 -10.39
CA THR A 70 18.40 -7.93 -11.78
C THR A 70 16.93 -7.78 -12.17
N LEU A 71 16.05 -8.72 -11.84
CA LEU A 71 14.62 -8.57 -12.11
C LEU A 71 14.02 -7.35 -11.41
N VAL A 72 14.36 -7.12 -10.14
CA VAL A 72 13.87 -5.97 -9.38
C VAL A 72 14.42 -4.64 -9.92
N THR A 73 15.69 -4.58 -10.32
CA THR A 73 16.24 -3.35 -10.93
C THR A 73 15.60 -3.05 -12.28
N TRP A 74 15.40 -4.05 -13.15
CA TRP A 74 14.69 -3.86 -14.41
C TRP A 74 13.20 -3.49 -14.20
N GLY A 75 12.55 -4.06 -13.19
CA GLY A 75 11.20 -3.66 -12.78
C GLY A 75 11.13 -2.20 -12.32
N GLY A 76 12.12 -1.73 -11.56
CA GLY A 76 12.24 -0.32 -11.17
C GLY A 76 12.44 0.62 -12.37
N VAL A 77 13.26 0.22 -13.34
CA VAL A 77 13.44 0.97 -14.60
C VAL A 77 12.12 1.08 -15.37
N ALA A 78 11.35 0.00 -15.47
CA ALA A 78 10.06 0.00 -16.16
C ALA A 78 8.99 0.86 -15.45
N PHE A 79 9.05 0.99 -14.12
CA PHE A 79 8.12 1.85 -13.37
C PHE A 79 8.43 3.36 -13.55
N LEU A 80 9.69 3.72 -13.81
CA LEU A 80 10.11 5.11 -14.01
C LEU A 80 9.88 5.63 -15.44
N LEU A 81 9.75 4.72 -16.42
CA LEU A 81 9.45 5.01 -17.83
C LEU A 81 7.95 5.18 -18.06
#